data_AF-A0ABD0KSM7-F1
#
_entry.id   AF-A0ABD0KSM7-F1
#
_cell.length_a   1.000
_cell.length_b   1.000
_cell.length_c   1.000
_cell.angle_alpha   90.00
_cell.angle_beta   90.00
_cell.angle_gamma   90.00
#
_symmetry.space_group_name_H-M   'P 1'
#
loop_
_entity.id
_entity.type
_entity.pdbx_description
1 polymer ?
#
loop_
_entity_poly.entity_id
_entity_poly.type
_entity_poly.pdbx_seq_one_letter_code
_entity_poly.pdbx_strand_id
1 'polypeptide(L)'
;MFEPKSYSSVLHRVSGLTVTPFKGIPHLQTLHCSADTLTFDFELYSLAVYELSSGKEIASLKPWKNECITSNRFSSCWIDKRDPRKTRLMTIVTVLDYHVPSEFGCNVTYSKIGGQVQKITWYIAVKRRE
;
A
#
# COMPACT_ATOMS: atom_id res chain seq x y z
N MET A 1 1.90 -19.67 36.04
CA MET A 1 1.10 -18.43 36.11
C MET A 1 1.62 -17.53 35.00
N PHE A 2 0.97 -17.58 33.82
CA PHE A 2 1.41 -16.83 32.64
C PHE A 2 0.64 -15.51 32.58
N GLU A 3 1.35 -14.40 32.72
CA GLU A 3 0.82 -13.05 32.50
C GLU A 3 0.53 -12.82 31.02
N PRO A 4 -0.58 -12.13 30.66
CA PRO A 4 -0.89 -11.83 29.28
C PRO A 4 -0.04 -10.64 28.80
N LYS A 5 0.79 -10.87 27.78
CA LYS A 5 1.48 -9.79 27.07
C LYS A 5 0.46 -8.97 26.27
N SER A 6 0.20 -7.76 26.77
CA SER A 6 -0.48 -6.68 26.06
C SER A 6 0.24 -6.42 24.72
N TYR A 7 -0.41 -6.76 23.61
CA TYR A 7 0.09 -6.46 22.28
C TYR A 7 -0.28 -5.02 21.92
N SER A 8 0.61 -4.10 22.29
CA SER A 8 0.54 -2.69 21.90
C SER A 8 0.57 -2.57 20.38
N SER A 9 -0.45 -1.93 19.81
CA SER A 9 -0.55 -1.59 18.40
C SER A 9 0.46 -0.50 18.02
N VAL A 10 1.74 -0.85 17.94
CA VAL A 10 2.76 0.04 17.40
C VAL A 10 2.70 -0.04 15.88
N LEU A 11 2.08 0.96 15.27
CA LEU A 11 2.08 1.20 13.84
C LEU A 11 3.50 1.63 13.45
N HIS A 12 4.37 0.66 13.13
CA HIS A 12 5.73 0.93 12.63
C HIS A 12 5.64 1.59 11.25
N ARG A 13 5.46 2.92 11.21
CA ARG A 13 5.46 3.76 10.00
C ARG A 13 6.89 3.94 9.49
N VAL A 14 7.48 2.89 8.91
CA VAL A 14 8.70 3.03 8.11
C VAL A 14 8.41 2.82 6.61
N SER A 15 7.16 2.47 6.26
CA SER A 15 6.70 2.23 4.89
C SER A 15 5.44 3.03 4.56
N GLY A 16 5.35 3.55 3.33
CA GLY A 16 4.10 4.11 2.78
C GLY A 16 3.10 3.04 2.32
N LEU A 17 3.25 1.80 2.80
CA LEU A 17 2.29 0.72 2.66
C LEU A 17 1.68 0.42 4.03
N THR A 18 0.37 0.60 4.16
CA THR A 18 -0.36 0.37 5.41
C THR A 18 -1.63 -0.44 5.17
N VAL A 19 -2.14 -1.06 6.24
CA VAL A 19 -3.37 -1.85 6.21
C VAL A 19 -4.35 -1.38 7.28
N THR A 20 -5.62 -1.25 6.91
CA THR A 20 -6.71 -0.85 7.82
C THR A 20 -7.94 -1.73 7.64
N PRO A 21 -8.74 -1.98 8.69
CA PRO A 21 -10.01 -2.70 8.55
C PRO A 21 -10.97 -1.99 7.60
N PHE A 22 -11.61 -2.72 6.69
CA PHE A 22 -12.61 -2.12 5.81
C PHE A 22 -13.97 -2.05 6.51
N LYS A 23 -14.35 -0.86 6.99
CA LYS A 23 -15.66 -0.58 7.61
C LYS A 23 -16.06 -1.58 8.72
N GLY A 24 -15.09 -2.12 9.46
CA GLY A 24 -15.33 -3.09 10.52
C GLY A 24 -15.66 -4.51 10.06
N ILE A 25 -15.53 -4.83 8.77
CA ILE A 25 -15.77 -6.19 8.25
C ILE A 25 -14.48 -7.03 8.48
N PRO A 26 -14.50 -8.08 9.31
CA PRO A 26 -13.26 -8.73 9.81
C PRO A 26 -12.36 -9.34 8.73
N HIS A 27 -12.95 -9.85 7.66
CA HIS A 27 -12.25 -10.52 6.55
C HIS A 27 -11.90 -9.58 5.39
N LEU A 28 -12.31 -8.31 5.46
CA LEU A 28 -11.98 -7.27 4.47
C LEU A 28 -11.00 -6.27 5.06
N GLN A 29 -9.87 -6.13 4.38
CA GLN A 29 -8.82 -5.19 4.74
C GLN A 29 -8.61 -4.21 3.59
N THR A 30 -8.19 -3.01 3.92
CA THR A 30 -7.86 -1.96 2.96
C THR A 30 -6.36 -1.75 2.97
N LEU A 31 -5.72 -2.00 1.83
CA LEU A 31 -4.33 -1.64 1.60
C LEU A 31 -4.25 -0.21 1.10
N HIS A 32 -3.37 0.58 1.72
CA HIS A 32 -3.04 1.93 1.26
C HIS A 32 -1.55 1.97 0.90
N CYS A 33 -1.28 2.32 -0.35
CA CYS A 33 0.05 2.52 -0.93
C CYS A 33 0.19 4.01 -1.27
N SER A 34 1.12 4.72 -0.64
CA SER A 34 1.32 6.16 -0.77
C SER A 34 2.79 6.54 -0.72
N ALA A 35 3.14 7.68 -1.32
CA ALA A 35 4.48 8.24 -1.27
C ALA A 35 4.69 9.21 -0.07
N ASP A 36 3.83 9.12 0.96
CA ASP A 36 3.80 10.06 2.08
C ASP A 36 5.04 9.99 2.98
N THR A 37 5.72 8.84 2.99
CA THR A 37 6.98 8.65 3.74
C THR A 37 8.22 9.11 2.98
N LEU A 38 8.12 9.53 1.72
CA LEU A 38 9.26 10.07 0.97
C LEU A 38 9.62 11.47 1.49
N THR A 39 10.92 11.75 1.61
CA THR A 39 11.46 13.05 2.05
C THR A 39 11.13 14.17 1.07
N PHE A 40 11.45 15.43 1.40
CA PHE A 40 11.01 16.59 0.61
C PHE A 40 11.80 16.68 -0.71
N ASP A 41 11.13 17.17 -1.75
CA ASP A 41 11.57 17.29 -3.16
C ASP A 41 11.71 16.00 -3.97
N PHE A 42 10.57 15.48 -4.45
CA PHE A 42 10.55 14.37 -5.41
C PHE A 42 9.46 14.54 -6.48
N GLU A 43 9.68 13.91 -7.62
CA GLU A 43 8.67 13.67 -8.64
C GLU A 43 8.16 12.23 -8.53
N LEU A 44 6.84 12.04 -8.49
CA LEU A 44 6.22 10.72 -8.42
C LEU A 44 5.80 10.24 -9.81
N TYR A 45 6.37 9.12 -10.26
CA TYR A 45 6.04 8.54 -11.57
C TYR A 45 4.96 7.46 -11.46
N SER A 46 5.02 6.60 -10.45
CA SER A 46 4.00 5.56 -10.29
C SER A 46 3.90 4.97 -8.89
N LEU A 47 2.69 4.55 -8.53
CA LEU A 47 2.43 3.59 -7.45
C LEU A 47 1.86 2.31 -8.05
N ALA A 48 2.25 1.13 -7.57
CA ALA A 48 1.64 -0.12 -8.00
C ALA A 48 1.55 -1.12 -6.84
N VAL A 49 0.36 -1.66 -6.61
CA VAL A 49 0.11 -2.72 -5.63
C VAL A 49 0.02 -4.06 -6.33
N TYR A 50 0.64 -5.08 -5.75
CA TYR A 50 0.68 -6.43 -6.29
C TYR A 50 0.66 -7.48 -5.19
N GLU A 51 0.29 -8.71 -5.57
CA GLU A 51 0.36 -9.87 -4.69
C GLU A 51 1.73 -10.54 -4.79
N LEU A 52 2.34 -10.87 -3.64
CA LEU A 52 3.72 -11.40 -3.62
C LEU A 52 3.83 -12.82 -4.16
N SER A 53 2.86 -13.67 -3.84
CA SER A 53 2.86 -15.08 -4.23
C SER A 53 2.80 -15.28 -5.75
N SER A 54 2.06 -14.40 -6.45
CA SER A 54 1.84 -14.49 -7.89
C SER A 54 2.60 -13.43 -8.70
N GLY A 55 3.11 -12.38 -8.06
CA GLY A 55 3.66 -11.19 -8.71
C GLY A 55 2.61 -10.38 -9.49
N LYS A 56 1.32 -10.74 -9.40
CA LYS A 56 0.25 -10.13 -10.18
C LYS A 56 -0.04 -8.72 -9.71
N GLU A 57 0.02 -7.74 -10.62
CA GLU A 57 -0.40 -6.37 -10.36
C GLU A 57 -1.92 -6.31 -10.11
N ILE A 58 -2.29 -5.72 -8.98
CA ILE A 58 -3.67 -5.51 -8.58
C ILE A 58 -4.17 -4.16 -9.08
N ALA A 59 -3.37 -3.11 -8.90
CA ALA A 59 -3.68 -1.79 -9.40
C ALA A 59 -2.41 -0.95 -9.50
N SER A 60 -2.41 0.01 -10.43
CA SER A 60 -1.37 1.02 -10.56
C SER A 60 -1.93 2.41 -10.81
N LEU A 61 -1.13 3.40 -10.40
CA LEU A 61 -1.43 4.81 -10.50
C LEU A 61 -0.23 5.51 -11.13
N LYS A 62 -0.45 6.29 -12.20
CA LYS A 62 0.57 7.07 -12.90
C LYS A 62 0.16 8.55 -12.92
N PRO A 63 0.63 9.36 -11.95
CA PRO A 63 0.20 10.76 -11.80
C PRO A 63 0.41 11.61 -13.06
N TRP A 64 1.55 11.44 -13.72
CA TRP A 64 1.93 12.16 -14.94
C TRP A 64 1.04 11.84 -16.15
N LYS A 65 0.38 10.68 -16.17
CA LYS A 65 -0.64 10.31 -17.18
C LYS A 65 -2.07 10.57 -16.73
N ASN A 66 -2.26 11.00 -15.48
CA ASN A 66 -3.57 11.04 -14.83
C ASN A 66 -4.32 9.68 -14.94
N GLU A 67 -3.59 8.58 -14.80
CA GLU A 67 -4.06 7.22 -15.11
C GLU A 67 -4.13 6.37 -13.84
N CYS A 68 -5.26 5.68 -13.65
CA CYS A 68 -5.48 4.68 -12.61
C CYS A 68 -5.92 3.39 -13.29
N ILE A 69 -5.08 2.36 -13.27
CA ILE A 69 -5.39 1.03 -13.81
C ILE A 69 -5.72 0.11 -12.65
N THR A 70 -6.81 -0.62 -12.77
CA THR A 70 -7.25 -1.60 -11.77
C THR A 70 -7.49 -2.94 -12.45
N SER A 71 -7.18 -4.04 -11.77
CA SER A 71 -7.45 -5.38 -12.28
C SER A 71 -8.68 -6.00 -11.61
N ASN A 72 -8.56 -7.21 -11.05
CA ASN A 72 -9.68 -8.00 -10.54
C ASN A 72 -10.05 -7.72 -9.08
N ARG A 73 -9.60 -6.60 -8.50
CA ARG A 73 -9.96 -6.19 -7.12
C ARG A 73 -10.42 -4.74 -7.09
N PHE A 74 -11.35 -4.45 -6.19
CA PHE A 74 -11.79 -3.08 -5.94
C PHE A 74 -10.62 -2.21 -5.50
N SER A 75 -10.29 -1.24 -6.34
CA SER A 75 -9.20 -0.30 -6.10
C SER A 75 -9.63 1.11 -6.46
N SER A 76 -9.07 2.09 -5.78
CA SER A 76 -9.30 3.50 -6.05
C SER A 76 -8.00 4.28 -5.96
N CYS A 77 -7.82 5.24 -6.85
CA CYS A 77 -6.66 6.11 -6.86
C CYS A 77 -7.05 7.54 -6.50
N TRP A 78 -6.15 8.24 -5.82
CA TRP A 78 -6.25 9.67 -5.57
C TRP A 78 -4.96 10.34 -6.02
N ILE A 79 -5.06 11.25 -6.99
CA ILE A 79 -3.92 12.02 -7.51
C ILE A 79 -4.03 13.43 -6.98
N ASP A 80 -3.02 13.87 -6.23
CA ASP A 80 -2.90 15.25 -5.80
C ASP A 80 -1.81 15.93 -6.65
N LYS A 81 -2.23 16.88 -7.50
CA LYS A 81 -1.35 17.60 -8.42
C LYS A 81 -0.47 18.65 -7.73
N ARG A 82 -0.81 19.04 -6.49
CA ARG A 82 -0.10 20.06 -5.72
C ARG A 82 0.91 19.45 -4.77
N ASP A 83 0.56 18.30 -4.20
CA ASP A 83 1.40 17.59 -3.25
C ASP A 83 1.47 16.10 -3.61
N PRO A 84 2.54 15.63 -4.29
CA PRO A 84 2.66 14.24 -4.71
C PRO A 84 2.64 13.24 -3.54
N ARG A 85 2.85 13.69 -2.30
CA ARG A 85 2.77 12.83 -1.10
C ARG A 85 1.35 12.44 -0.74
N LYS A 86 0.38 13.28 -1.10
CA LYS A 86 -1.05 13.00 -0.92
C LYS A 86 -1.60 12.09 -2.01
N THR A 87 -0.78 11.78 -3.03
CA THR A 87 -1.12 10.77 -4.02
C THR A 87 -1.07 9.38 -3.38
N ARG A 88 -2.15 8.62 -3.56
CA ARG A 88 -2.33 7.32 -2.92
C ARG A 88 -3.16 6.38 -3.76
N LEU A 89 -2.86 5.10 -3.63
CA LEU A 89 -3.58 3.98 -4.23
C LEU A 89 -4.13 3.11 -3.11
N MET A 90 -5.43 2.83 -3.18
CA MET A 90 -6.16 2.03 -2.20
C MET A 90 -6.70 0.79 -2.88
N THR A 91 -6.60 -0.36 -2.22
CA THR A 91 -7.15 -1.63 -2.71
C THR A 91 -7.82 -2.38 -1.56
N ILE A 92 -9.03 -2.88 -1.79
CA ILE A 92 -9.70 -3.79 -0.86
C ILE A 92 -9.18 -5.21 -1.12
N VAL A 93 -8.74 -5.88 -0.07
CA VAL A 93 -8.28 -7.27 -0.11
C VAL A 93 -9.08 -8.13 0.85
N THR A 94 -9.40 -9.34 0.40
CA THR A 94 -10.03 -10.39 1.20
C THR A 94 -8.95 -11.28 1.80
N VAL A 95 -9.00 -11.52 3.11
CA VAL A 95 -8.14 -12.51 3.77
C VAL A 95 -9.02 -13.68 4.18
N LEU A 96 -8.99 -14.74 3.38
CA LEU A 96 -9.88 -15.89 3.52
C LEU A 96 -9.36 -16.89 4.56
N ASP A 97 -8.04 -17.09 4.60
CA ASP A 97 -7.39 -18.04 5.50
C ASP A 97 -6.91 -17.35 6.78
N TYR A 98 -7.22 -17.94 7.93
CA TYR A 98 -6.75 -17.49 9.25
C TYR A 98 -5.32 -17.91 9.54
N HIS A 99 -4.87 -19.03 8.98
CA HIS A 99 -3.57 -19.63 9.23
C HIS A 99 -2.50 -19.13 8.26
N VAL A 100 -2.90 -18.75 7.04
CA VAL A 100 -1.98 -18.31 6.00
C VAL A 100 -2.13 -16.81 5.73
N PRO A 101 -1.14 -15.97 6.10
CA PRO A 101 -1.14 -14.56 5.73
C PRO A 101 -1.11 -14.39 4.21
N SER A 102 -1.85 -13.39 3.72
CA SER A 102 -1.73 -12.92 2.34
C SER A 102 -0.69 -11.81 2.27
N GLU A 103 0.30 -11.93 1.38
CA GLU A 103 1.41 -10.98 1.28
C GLU A 103 1.24 -10.05 0.07
N PHE A 104 1.44 -8.75 0.31
CA PHE A 104 1.26 -7.71 -0.70
C PHE A 104 2.44 -6.75 -0.74
N GLY A 105 2.69 -6.24 -1.94
CA GLY A 105 3.76 -5.30 -2.23
C GLY A 105 3.21 -3.99 -2.75
N CYS A 106 3.96 -2.92 -2.52
CA CYS A 106 3.72 -1.58 -3.07
C CYS A 106 5.04 -1.09 -3.68
N ASN A 107 5.06 -0.95 -5.00
CA ASN A 107 6.14 -0.32 -5.74
C ASN A 107 5.88 1.17 -5.84
N VAL A 108 6.88 1.98 -5.50
CA VAL A 108 6.87 3.44 -5.66
C VAL A 108 8.04 3.82 -6.55
N THR A 109 7.73 4.39 -7.70
CA THR A 109 8.71 4.89 -8.66
C THR A 109 8.72 6.40 -8.58
N TYR A 110 9.86 6.98 -8.21
CA TYR A 110 10.01 8.42 -8.00
C TYR A 110 11.42 8.86 -8.40
N SER A 111 11.67 10.16 -8.52
CA SER A 111 13.03 10.71 -8.58
C SER A 111 13.13 11.87 -7.60
N LYS A 112 14.33 12.15 -7.11
CA LYS A 112 14.61 13.50 -6.60
C LYS A 112 14.50 14.46 -7.79
N ILE A 113 14.04 15.70 -7.57
CA ILE A 113 13.99 16.71 -8.64
C ILE A 113 15.36 16.82 -9.32
N GLY A 114 15.41 16.61 -10.64
CA GLY A 114 16.64 16.61 -11.44
C GLY A 114 17.57 15.40 -11.22
N GLY A 115 17.15 14.42 -10.43
CA GLY A 115 17.90 13.20 -10.12
C GLY A 115 17.48 12.01 -10.98
N GLN A 116 18.10 10.85 -10.69
CA GLN A 116 17.75 9.59 -11.33
C GLN A 116 16.43 9.03 -10.80
N VAL A 117 15.73 8.30 -11.67
CA VAL A 117 14.54 7.54 -11.29
C VAL A 117 14.95 6.38 -10.39
N GLN A 118 14.30 6.30 -9.24
CA GLN A 118 14.44 5.27 -8.22
C GLN A 118 13.13 4.51 -8.09
N LYS A 119 13.25 3.25 -7.67
CA LYS A 119 12.12 2.41 -7.30
C LYS A 119 12.35 1.90 -5.90
N ILE A 120 11.40 2.12 -5.00
CA ILE A 120 11.35 1.46 -3.70
C ILE A 120 10.16 0.52 -3.65
N THR A 121 10.31 -0.51 -2.84
CA THR A 121 9.28 -1.53 -2.67
C THR A 121 9.05 -1.74 -1.19
N TRP A 122 7.79 -1.66 -0.78
CA TRP A 122 7.34 -2.04 0.55
C TRP A 122 6.52 -3.31 0.49
N TYR A 123 6.53 -4.03 1.60
CA TYR A 123 5.87 -5.33 1.75
C TYR A 123 5.04 -5.33 3.03
N ILE A 124 3.90 -6.02 3.00
CA ILE A 124 3.08 -6.24 4.18
C ILE A 124 2.42 -7.61 4.13
N ALA A 125 2.46 -8.33 5.25
CA ALA A 125 1.67 -9.53 5.47
C ALA A 125 0.33 -9.14 6.12
N VAL A 126 -0.77 -9.54 5.50
CA VAL A 126 -2.12 -9.27 5.97
C VAL A 126 -2.75 -10.56 6.48
N LYS A 127 -3.16 -10.55 7.75
CA LYS A 127 -3.88 -11.64 8.40
C LYS A 127 -5.31 -11.21 8.70
N ARG A 128 -6.21 -12.19 8.76
CA ARG A 128 -7.59 -11.96 9.22
C ARG A 128 -7.54 -11.49 10.67
N ARG A 129 -8.29 -10.44 11.00
CA ARG A 129 -8.43 -9.96 12.38
C ARG A 129 -9.61 -10.70 13.00
N GLU A 130 -9.45 -11.11 14.26
CA GLU A 130 -10.50 -11.68 15.10
C GLU A 130 -11.51 -10.60 15.52
#